data_AF-A0A351BD84-F1
#
_entry.id   AF-A0A351BD84-F1
#
_cell.length_a   1.000
_cell.length_b   1.000
_cell.length_c   1.000
_cell.angle_alpha   90.00
_cell.angle_beta   90.00
_cell.angle_gamma   90.00
#
_symmetry.space_group_name_H-M   'P 1'
#
loop_
_entity.id
_entity.type
_entity.pdbx_description
1 polymer ?
#
loop_
_entity_poly.entity_id
_entity_poly.type
_entity_poly.pdbx_seq_one_letter_code
_entity_poly.pdbx_strand_id
1 'polypeptide(L)'
;MRIALAVEYEGSGFRGWQQQPGGGTVQDVLQEALQQFAQVPLHVVCAGRTDTGVHALGQVVHFDTTVDRSLYSWVRGTNTFLPAAVAVRWAQRVPAAFHARSSASSRHYRYLLLNRMHRPGTWHGRVGWYHHPLDLQRMREAAALLLGEQDFSAFRAAECQAVSPVKIMQRADIRRDGDLVVLDFVATAFLHHMVRNLVGSLVAVGQGKRQPQWIGELLASRDRRLAAPTFPAAGLYLVAVNYPSIWGLPAGDESDFIPPIPAGDPATTGATP
;
A
#
# COMPACT_ATOMS: atom_id res chain seq x y z
N MET A 1 12.95 -26.44 -2.83
CA MET A 1 11.71 -26.11 -2.09
C MET A 1 11.35 -24.66 -2.30
N ARG A 2 10.08 -24.28 -2.06
CA ARG A 2 9.62 -22.89 -2.14
C ARG A 2 9.30 -22.35 -0.75
N ILE A 3 9.81 -21.16 -0.44
CA ILE A 3 9.56 -20.45 0.81
C ILE A 3 8.80 -19.16 0.50
N ALA A 4 7.75 -18.90 1.26
CA ALA A 4 7.08 -17.60 1.31
C ALA A 4 7.50 -16.85 2.57
N LEU A 5 7.66 -15.53 2.46
CA LEU A 5 7.94 -14.63 3.59
C LEU A 5 6.92 -13.49 3.61
N ALA A 6 6.56 -13.01 4.80
CA ALA A 6 6.03 -11.66 4.96
C ALA A 6 7.15 -10.67 5.29
N VAL A 7 7.09 -9.51 4.66
CA VAL A 7 8.05 -8.43 4.76
C VAL A 7 7.33 -7.14 5.11
N GLU A 8 7.76 -6.53 6.20
CA GLU A 8 7.36 -5.20 6.66
C GLU A 8 8.46 -4.21 6.28
N TYR A 9 8.10 -3.00 5.83
CA TYR A 9 9.08 -1.95 5.57
C TYR A 9 8.52 -0.53 5.62
N GLU A 10 9.40 0.38 6.07
CA GLU A 10 9.25 1.83 5.99
C GLU A 10 9.87 2.30 4.66
N GLY A 11 9.03 2.68 3.69
CA GLY A 11 9.44 2.95 2.31
C GLY A 11 10.12 4.28 2.02
N SER A 12 10.20 5.23 2.96
CA SER A 12 10.61 6.62 2.68
C SER A 12 12.03 6.74 2.10
N GLY A 13 12.95 5.87 2.54
CA GLY A 13 14.33 5.82 2.06
C GLY A 13 14.53 4.99 0.78
N PHE A 14 13.48 4.34 0.27
CA PHE A 14 13.58 3.40 -0.84
C PHE A 14 12.97 3.95 -2.13
N ARG A 15 13.59 3.61 -3.26
CA ARG A 15 13.12 3.90 -4.62
C ARG A 15 12.06 2.90 -5.10
N GLY A 16 11.17 2.52 -4.19
CA GLY A 16 10.12 1.54 -4.36
C GLY A 16 10.59 0.10 -4.11
N TRP A 17 9.72 -0.85 -4.45
CA TRP A 17 10.01 -2.27 -4.27
C TRP A 17 11.05 -2.80 -5.27
N GLN A 18 10.82 -2.55 -6.56
CA GLN A 18 11.42 -3.32 -7.66
C GLN A 18 12.86 -2.89 -7.93
N GLN A 19 13.78 -3.87 -7.94
CA GLN A 19 15.17 -3.67 -8.33
C GLN A 19 15.27 -2.98 -9.70
N GLN A 20 16.19 -2.00 -9.78
CA GLN A 20 16.43 -1.15 -10.95
C GLN A 20 17.92 -0.79 -11.05
N PRO A 21 18.44 -0.33 -12.21
CA PRO A 21 19.87 -0.09 -12.41
C PRO A 21 20.54 0.87 -11.41
N GLY A 22 19.76 1.76 -10.77
CA GLY A 22 20.25 2.69 -9.75
C GLY A 22 20.19 2.18 -8.31
N GLY A 23 19.78 0.93 -8.07
CA GLY A 23 19.64 0.31 -6.74
C GLY A 23 18.70 1.07 -5.79
N GLY A 24 18.88 0.81 -4.49
CA GLY A 24 18.18 1.52 -3.42
C GLY A 24 16.71 1.11 -3.27
N THR A 25 16.39 -0.14 -3.58
CA THR A 25 15.02 -0.68 -3.51
C THR A 25 14.88 -1.68 -2.36
N VAL A 26 13.65 -1.95 -1.95
CA VAL A 26 13.40 -2.97 -0.91
C VAL A 26 13.79 -4.36 -1.39
N GLN A 27 13.62 -4.66 -2.69
CA GLN A 27 14.04 -5.94 -3.26
C GLN A 27 15.56 -6.13 -3.19
N ASP A 28 16.35 -5.07 -3.44
CA ASP A 28 17.81 -5.14 -3.37
C ASP A 28 18.27 -5.60 -1.98
N VAL A 29 17.88 -4.85 -0.94
CA VAL A 29 18.31 -5.13 0.44
C VAL A 29 17.79 -6.47 0.96
N LEU A 30 16.59 -6.89 0.52
CA LEU A 30 16.04 -8.20 0.90
C LEU A 30 16.81 -9.34 0.25
N GLN A 31 17.12 -9.26 -1.04
CA GLN A 31 17.88 -10.30 -1.72
C GLN A 31 19.32 -10.36 -1.22
N GLU A 32 19.94 -9.21 -0.93
CA GLU A 32 21.28 -9.15 -0.32
C GLU A 32 21.30 -9.80 1.07
N ALA A 33 20.30 -9.50 1.92
CA ALA A 33 20.18 -10.12 3.24
C ALA A 33 19.93 -11.63 3.15
N LEU A 34 19.07 -12.07 2.23
CA LEU A 34 18.81 -13.48 1.98
C LEU A 34 20.06 -14.20 1.46
N GLN A 35 20.84 -13.57 0.58
CA GLN A 35 22.09 -14.13 0.07
C GLN A 35 23.14 -14.26 1.18
N GLN A 36 23.30 -13.24 2.04
CA GLN A 36 24.21 -13.30 3.18
C GLN A 36 23.80 -14.39 4.17
N PHE A 37 22.50 -14.56 4.44
CA PHE A 37 22.03 -15.61 5.32
C PHE A 37 22.15 -17.02 4.70
N ALA A 38 21.73 -17.19 3.44
CA ALA A 38 21.65 -18.49 2.77
C ALA A 38 22.98 -18.93 2.14
N GLN A 39 23.95 -18.01 1.98
CA GLN A 39 25.24 -18.22 1.31
C GLN A 39 25.12 -18.61 -0.17
N VAL A 40 23.96 -18.36 -0.78
CA VAL A 40 23.66 -18.55 -2.21
C VAL A 40 22.77 -17.41 -2.67
N PRO A 41 22.85 -16.98 -3.94
CA PRO A 41 21.94 -15.97 -4.47
C PRO A 41 20.50 -16.48 -4.47
N LEU A 42 19.57 -15.65 -3.99
CA LEU A 42 18.14 -15.96 -3.96
C LEU A 42 17.36 -14.84 -4.66
N HIS A 43 16.55 -15.20 -5.65
CA HIS A 43 15.68 -14.27 -6.37
C HIS A 43 14.28 -14.31 -5.79
N VAL A 44 13.79 -13.15 -5.35
CA VAL A 44 12.46 -13.03 -4.75
C VAL A 44 11.44 -12.53 -5.75
N VAL A 45 10.22 -13.05 -5.64
CA VAL A 45 9.05 -12.59 -6.38
C VAL A 45 8.00 -12.10 -5.39
N CYS A 46 7.62 -10.84 -5.49
CA CYS A 46 6.64 -10.21 -4.61
C CYS A 46 5.18 -10.40 -5.06
N ALA A 47 4.27 -10.16 -4.13
CA ALA A 47 2.83 -10.16 -4.36
C ALA A 47 2.34 -8.93 -5.13
N GLY A 48 2.95 -7.77 -4.90
CA GLY A 48 2.65 -6.54 -5.62
C GLY A 48 3.77 -5.52 -5.43
N ARG A 49 4.14 -4.81 -6.49
CA ARG A 49 5.14 -3.74 -6.40
C ARG A 49 4.53 -2.54 -5.68
N THR A 50 5.34 -1.88 -4.86
CA THR A 50 5.04 -0.59 -4.24
C THR A 50 5.93 0.50 -4.86
N ASP A 51 5.38 1.71 -4.97
CA ASP A 51 6.09 2.86 -5.54
C ASP A 51 7.13 3.41 -4.55
N THR A 52 8.01 4.30 -5.02
CA THR A 52 8.92 5.08 -4.18
C THR A 52 8.19 5.76 -3.03
N GLY A 53 8.70 5.57 -1.81
CA GLY A 53 8.14 6.16 -0.59
C GLY A 53 6.89 5.47 -0.03
N VAL A 54 6.40 4.38 -0.64
CA VAL A 54 5.25 3.61 -0.14
C VAL A 54 5.72 2.56 0.87
N HIS A 55 5.00 2.41 1.97
CA HIS A 55 5.32 1.47 3.05
C HIS A 55 4.57 0.14 2.87
N ALA A 56 4.96 -0.89 3.62
CA ALA A 56 4.17 -2.10 3.76
C ALA A 56 4.24 -2.67 5.17
N LEU A 57 3.11 -3.19 5.65
CA LEU A 57 3.00 -3.95 6.88
C LEU A 57 3.04 -5.47 6.60
N GLY A 58 2.50 -5.88 5.45
CA GLY A 58 2.34 -7.28 5.09
C GLY A 58 2.59 -7.57 3.61
N GLN A 59 3.69 -7.09 3.05
CA GLN A 59 4.12 -7.55 1.72
C GLN A 59 4.44 -9.04 1.79
N VAL A 60 4.05 -9.80 0.77
CA VAL A 60 4.41 -11.22 0.68
C VAL A 60 5.34 -11.46 -0.50
N VAL A 61 6.40 -12.23 -0.28
CA VAL A 61 7.32 -12.68 -1.32
C VAL A 61 7.44 -14.20 -1.31
N HIS A 62 7.92 -14.77 -2.41
CA HIS A 62 8.43 -16.13 -2.42
C HIS A 62 9.74 -16.24 -3.18
N PHE A 63 10.48 -17.31 -2.90
CA PHE A 63 11.67 -17.72 -3.64
C PHE A 63 11.84 -19.24 -3.57
N ASP A 64 12.63 -19.78 -4.50
CA ASP A 64 13.01 -21.19 -4.52
C ASP A 64 14.44 -21.36 -4.00
N THR A 65 14.68 -22.42 -3.23
CA THR A 65 16.01 -22.74 -2.71
C THR A 65 16.17 -24.24 -2.46
N THR A 66 17.41 -24.72 -2.48
CA THR A 66 17.80 -26.07 -2.01
C THR A 66 18.36 -26.04 -0.58
N VAL A 67 18.62 -24.86 -0.03
CA VAL A 67 19.23 -24.66 1.30
C VAL A 67 18.24 -25.04 2.39
N ASP A 68 18.53 -26.10 3.14
CA ASP A 68 17.67 -26.54 4.25
C ASP A 68 17.96 -25.81 5.56
N ARG A 69 17.00 -25.02 6.00
CA ARG A 69 17.01 -24.25 7.24
C ARG A 69 15.61 -24.30 7.86
N SER A 70 15.54 -24.16 9.18
CA SER A 70 14.26 -23.99 9.87
C SER A 70 13.58 -22.68 9.47
N LEU A 71 12.24 -22.65 9.48
CA LEU A 71 11.45 -21.45 9.19
C LEU A 71 11.80 -20.28 10.11
N TYR A 72 12.04 -20.57 11.40
CA TYR A 72 12.53 -19.58 12.35
C TYR A 72 13.86 -18.94 11.93
N SER A 73 14.78 -19.73 11.37
CA SER A 73 16.07 -19.22 10.89
C SER A 73 15.92 -18.31 9.68
N TRP A 74 14.98 -18.60 8.76
CA TRP A 74 14.67 -17.70 7.64
C TRP A 74 14.20 -16.32 8.09
N VAL A 75 13.53 -16.24 9.25
CA VAL A 75 13.11 -14.95 9.83
C VAL A 75 14.29 -14.27 10.50
N ARG A 76 14.86 -14.89 11.56
CA ARG A 76 15.90 -14.27 12.39
C ARG A 76 17.21 -14.03 11.66
N GLY A 77 17.61 -14.99 10.82
CA GLY A 77 18.83 -14.92 10.05
C GLY A 77 18.80 -13.81 9.03
N THR A 78 17.73 -13.73 8.23
CA THR A 78 17.54 -12.64 7.26
C THR A 78 17.47 -11.27 7.96
N ASN A 79 16.72 -11.16 9.07
CA ASN A 79 16.62 -9.92 9.85
C ASN A 79 17.95 -9.44 10.45
N THR A 80 18.94 -10.32 10.60
CA THR A 80 20.27 -9.91 11.09
C THR A 80 21.02 -9.05 10.07
N PHE A 81 20.73 -9.24 8.78
CA PHE A 81 21.39 -8.53 7.68
C PHE A 81 20.52 -7.43 7.05
N LEU A 82 19.25 -7.33 7.43
CA LEU A 82 18.35 -6.29 6.93
C LEU A 82 18.61 -4.95 7.63
N PRO A 83 18.43 -3.82 6.91
CA PRO A 83 18.44 -2.50 7.54
C PRO A 83 17.23 -2.36 8.48
N ALA A 84 17.34 -1.48 9.48
CA ALA A 84 16.28 -1.26 10.49
C ALA A 84 14.90 -0.91 9.91
N ALA A 85 14.85 -0.40 8.68
CA ALA A 85 13.62 -0.04 7.98
C ALA A 85 12.90 -1.23 7.32
N VAL A 86 13.46 -2.45 7.33
CA VAL A 86 12.90 -3.64 6.69
C VAL A 86 12.98 -4.84 7.64
N ALA A 87 11.90 -5.62 7.75
CA ALA A 87 11.88 -6.81 8.57
C ALA A 87 11.08 -7.95 7.93
N VAL A 88 11.62 -9.16 7.99
CA VAL A 88 10.87 -10.40 7.79
C VAL A 88 10.07 -10.69 9.05
N ARG A 89 8.77 -10.92 8.89
CA ARG A 89 7.82 -11.17 10.00
C ARG A 89 7.57 -12.66 10.24
N TRP A 90 7.39 -13.41 9.15
CA TRP A 90 7.22 -14.85 9.19
C TRP A 90 7.79 -15.50 7.93
N ALA A 91 8.04 -16.81 8.02
CA ALA A 91 8.46 -17.64 6.90
C ALA A 91 7.63 -18.93 6.87
N GLN A 92 7.28 -19.41 5.68
CA GLN A 92 6.51 -20.63 5.50
C GLN A 92 6.93 -21.42 4.26
N ARG A 93 7.01 -22.75 4.38
CA ARG A 93 7.15 -23.65 3.23
C ARG A 93 5.81 -23.71 2.50
N VAL A 94 5.83 -23.53 1.19
CA VAL A 94 4.63 -23.55 0.35
C VAL A 94 4.82 -24.53 -0.83
N PRO A 95 3.73 -25.04 -1.42
CA PRO A 95 3.83 -25.89 -2.62
C PRO A 95 4.52 -25.15 -3.77
N ALA A 96 5.18 -25.89 -4.67
CA ALA A 96 5.82 -25.30 -5.86
C ALA A 96 4.83 -24.54 -6.77
N ALA A 97 3.54 -24.89 -6.72
CA ALA A 97 2.47 -24.20 -7.45
C ALA A 97 2.11 -22.82 -6.87
N PHE A 98 2.49 -22.51 -5.62
CA PHE A 98 2.21 -21.21 -5.02
C PHE A 98 3.02 -20.13 -5.68
N HIS A 99 2.41 -19.00 -6.02
CA HIS A 99 3.10 -17.84 -6.56
C HIS A 99 2.59 -16.56 -5.88
N ALA A 100 3.47 -15.84 -5.18
CA ALA A 100 3.11 -14.67 -4.36
C ALA A 100 2.19 -13.67 -5.10
N ARG A 101 2.45 -13.40 -6.39
CA ARG A 101 1.59 -12.54 -7.21
C ARG A 101 0.27 -13.17 -7.68
N SER A 102 0.30 -14.26 -8.44
CA SER A 102 -0.90 -14.80 -9.10
C SER A 102 -1.81 -15.62 -8.19
N SER A 103 -1.28 -16.16 -7.09
CA SER A 103 -2.08 -16.90 -6.10
C SER A 103 -2.87 -15.98 -5.14
N ALA A 104 -2.55 -14.67 -5.10
CA ALA A 104 -3.21 -13.72 -4.22
C ALA A 104 -4.64 -13.42 -4.70
N SER A 105 -5.60 -13.50 -3.80
CA SER A 105 -7.01 -13.21 -4.04
C SER A 105 -7.34 -11.72 -3.95
N SER A 106 -6.67 -11.00 -3.04
CA SER A 106 -6.80 -9.55 -2.92
C SER A 106 -5.58 -8.90 -2.27
N ARG A 107 -5.49 -7.59 -2.40
CA ARG A 107 -4.55 -6.74 -1.66
C ARG A 107 -5.36 -5.70 -0.90
N HIS A 108 -4.89 -5.35 0.29
CA HIS A 108 -5.46 -4.29 1.11
C HIS A 108 -4.44 -3.16 1.22
N TYR A 109 -4.82 -1.99 0.72
CA TYR A 109 -4.08 -0.75 0.92
C TYR A 109 -4.81 0.16 1.89
N ARG A 110 -4.04 0.81 2.75
CA ARG A 110 -4.51 1.88 3.63
C ARG A 110 -3.78 3.17 3.31
N TYR A 111 -4.52 4.25 3.19
CA TYR A 111 -3.96 5.59 3.15
C TYR A 111 -4.25 6.33 4.45
N LEU A 112 -3.19 6.74 5.14
CA LEU A 112 -3.26 7.57 6.34
C LEU A 112 -3.09 9.04 5.95
N LEU A 113 -4.18 9.81 6.03
CA LEU A 113 -4.22 11.22 5.71
C LEU A 113 -4.39 12.06 6.97
N LEU A 114 -3.34 12.75 7.39
CA LEU A 114 -3.43 13.74 8.46
C LEU A 114 -4.15 14.99 7.93
N ASN A 115 -5.35 15.25 8.45
CA ASN A 115 -6.21 16.35 8.02
C ASN A 115 -6.33 17.44 9.08
N ARG A 116 -5.34 18.35 9.10
CA ARG A 116 -5.27 19.51 10.00
C ARG A 116 -4.35 20.58 9.44
N MET A 117 -4.45 21.80 9.95
CA MET A 117 -3.67 22.96 9.48
C MET A 117 -2.14 22.80 9.61
N HIS A 118 -1.67 22.05 10.60
CA HIS A 118 -0.25 21.87 10.87
C HIS A 118 0.31 20.59 10.23
N ARG A 119 1.42 20.73 9.50
CA ARG A 119 2.16 19.60 8.92
C ARG A 119 2.59 18.57 9.97
N PRO A 120 2.76 17.28 9.61
CA PRO A 120 3.31 16.29 10.53
C PRO A 120 4.78 16.60 10.83
N GLY A 121 5.13 16.64 12.11
CA GLY A 121 6.52 16.69 12.58
C GLY A 121 7.09 15.28 12.79
N THR A 122 6.56 14.57 13.80
CA THR A 122 7.02 13.22 14.20
C THR A 122 6.64 12.12 13.22
N TRP A 123 5.59 12.31 12.43
CA TRP A 123 5.11 11.37 11.40
C TRP A 123 5.46 11.82 9.98
N HIS A 124 6.43 12.73 9.83
CA HIS A 124 6.91 13.14 8.51
C HIS A 124 7.38 11.91 7.71
N GLY A 125 6.98 11.83 6.45
CA GLY A 125 7.30 10.70 5.56
C GLY A 125 6.52 9.41 5.84
N ARG A 126 5.59 9.41 6.81
CA ARG A 126 4.78 8.25 7.22
C ARG A 126 3.26 8.50 7.20
N VAL A 127 2.84 9.73 6.91
CA VAL A 127 1.45 10.07 6.65
C VAL A 127 1.38 11.05 5.48
N GLY A 128 0.28 10.99 4.72
CA GLY A 128 -0.11 12.09 3.84
C GLY A 128 -0.62 13.27 4.68
N TRP A 129 -0.61 14.47 4.11
CA TRP A 129 -1.07 15.65 4.82
C TRP A 129 -1.92 16.54 3.93
N TYR A 130 -3.02 17.04 4.49
CA TYR A 130 -3.89 18.02 3.84
C TYR A 130 -4.44 19.00 4.86
N HIS A 131 -4.28 20.30 4.61
CA HIS A 131 -4.48 21.35 5.61
C HIS A 131 -5.92 21.86 5.72
N HIS A 132 -6.71 21.82 4.63
CA HIS A 132 -8.10 22.27 4.68
C HIS A 132 -9.05 21.19 5.20
N PRO A 133 -10.15 21.56 5.89
CA PRO A 133 -11.18 20.60 6.28
C PRO A 133 -11.71 19.80 5.08
N LEU A 134 -12.02 18.53 5.32
CA LEU A 134 -12.59 17.64 4.32
C LEU A 134 -13.98 17.18 4.76
N ASP A 135 -14.94 17.25 3.84
CA ASP A 135 -16.26 16.64 4.00
C ASP A 135 -16.17 15.13 3.75
N LEU A 136 -16.13 14.36 4.84
CA LEU A 136 -16.03 12.91 4.78
C LEU A 136 -17.28 12.24 4.25
N GLN A 137 -18.46 12.85 4.39
CA GLN A 137 -19.70 12.27 3.89
C GLN A 137 -19.67 12.25 2.37
N ARG A 138 -19.29 13.38 1.75
CA ARG A 138 -19.10 13.48 0.29
C ARG A 138 -18.01 12.53 -0.21
N MET A 139 -16.91 12.39 0.53
CA MET A 139 -15.86 11.42 0.18
C MET A 139 -16.36 9.98 0.21
N ARG A 140 -17.19 9.60 1.18
CA ARG A 140 -17.78 8.25 1.27
C ARG A 140 -18.75 7.98 0.13
N GLU A 141 -19.61 8.94 -0.20
CA GLU A 141 -20.53 8.84 -1.34
C GLU A 141 -19.77 8.62 -2.65
N ALA A 142 -18.64 9.32 -2.83
CA ALA A 142 -17.76 9.14 -3.97
C ALA A 142 -17.03 7.79 -3.96
N ALA A 143 -16.55 7.34 -2.81
CA ALA A 143 -15.85 6.06 -2.66
C ALA A 143 -16.75 4.86 -2.95
N ALA A 144 -18.04 4.94 -2.62
CA ALA A 144 -19.02 3.89 -2.92
C ALA A 144 -19.13 3.60 -4.43
N LEU A 145 -18.91 4.61 -5.28
CA LEU A 145 -18.93 4.45 -6.75
C LEU A 145 -17.74 3.64 -7.28
N LEU A 146 -16.71 3.39 -6.47
CA LEU A 146 -15.55 2.59 -6.84
C LEU A 146 -15.81 1.09 -6.76
N LEU A 147 -16.84 0.66 -6.02
CA LEU A 147 -17.10 -0.75 -5.71
C LEU A 147 -17.49 -1.56 -6.96
N GLY A 148 -17.16 -2.85 -6.91
CA GLY A 148 -17.47 -3.81 -7.98
C GLY A 148 -16.40 -3.83 -9.08
N GLU A 149 -16.77 -4.43 -10.21
CA GLU A 149 -15.90 -4.53 -11.39
C GLU A 149 -15.95 -3.23 -12.19
N GLN A 150 -14.79 -2.58 -12.35
CA GLN A 150 -14.67 -1.28 -13.02
C GLN A 150 -13.39 -1.21 -13.86
N ASP A 151 -13.42 -0.38 -14.91
CA ASP A 151 -12.23 0.04 -15.64
C ASP A 151 -11.56 1.24 -14.93
N PHE A 152 -10.40 1.00 -14.34
CA PHE A 152 -9.65 2.03 -13.60
C PHE A 152 -8.63 2.80 -14.44
N SER A 153 -8.81 2.87 -15.77
CA SER A 153 -7.90 3.60 -16.67
C SER A 153 -7.72 5.07 -16.28
N ALA A 154 -8.77 5.75 -15.81
CA ALA A 154 -8.67 7.12 -15.32
C ALA A 154 -7.79 7.27 -14.05
N PHE A 155 -7.47 6.16 -13.39
CA PHE A 155 -6.61 6.11 -12.21
C PHE A 155 -5.30 5.36 -12.47
N ARG A 156 -4.93 5.13 -13.73
CA ARG A 156 -3.73 4.39 -14.14
C ARG A 156 -2.60 5.34 -14.52
N ALA A 157 -1.38 5.10 -14.03
CA ALA A 157 -0.18 5.79 -14.53
C ALA A 157 0.19 5.33 -15.96
N ALA A 158 0.81 6.21 -16.74
CA ALA A 158 1.17 5.93 -18.13
C ALA A 158 2.14 4.74 -18.25
N GLU A 159 3.09 4.60 -17.32
CA GLU A 159 4.09 3.51 -17.30
C GLU A 159 3.54 2.21 -16.73
N CYS A 160 2.23 2.11 -16.47
CA CYS A 160 1.64 0.91 -15.88
C CYS A 160 1.73 -0.29 -16.82
N GLN A 161 2.42 -1.34 -16.37
CA GLN A 161 2.63 -2.60 -17.12
C GLN A 161 1.49 -3.61 -16.97
N ALA A 162 0.42 -3.30 -16.25
CA ALA A 162 -0.71 -4.21 -16.09
C ALA A 162 -1.44 -4.44 -17.42
N VAL A 163 -1.74 -5.70 -17.73
CA VAL A 163 -2.40 -6.08 -18.99
C VAL A 163 -3.80 -5.48 -19.07
N SER A 164 -4.62 -5.68 -18.03
CA SER A 164 -5.98 -5.15 -17.98
C SER A 164 -6.09 -4.00 -16.97
N PRO A 165 -6.79 -2.89 -17.29
CA PRO A 165 -7.15 -1.86 -16.34
C PRO A 165 -8.38 -2.23 -15.49
N VAL A 166 -9.10 -3.29 -15.86
CA VAL A 166 -10.31 -3.74 -15.15
C VAL A 166 -9.92 -4.44 -13.85
N LYS A 167 -10.50 -4.01 -12.73
CA LYS A 167 -10.29 -4.58 -11.39
C LYS A 167 -11.61 -4.67 -10.66
N ILE A 168 -11.64 -5.51 -9.63
CA ILE A 168 -12.79 -5.63 -8.74
C ILE A 168 -12.41 -4.99 -7.40
N MET A 169 -13.02 -3.85 -7.09
CA MET A 169 -12.92 -3.22 -5.79
C MET A 169 -13.93 -3.86 -4.84
N GLN A 170 -13.43 -4.48 -3.79
CA GLN A 170 -14.21 -5.20 -2.79
C GLN A 170 -14.58 -4.31 -1.60
N ARG A 171 -13.70 -3.36 -1.24
CA ARG A 171 -13.88 -2.42 -0.12
C ARG A 171 -13.28 -1.07 -0.48
N ALA A 172 -13.98 0.02 -0.13
CA ALA A 172 -13.54 1.39 -0.32
C ALA A 172 -14.09 2.24 0.83
N ASP A 173 -13.48 2.12 2.00
CA ASP A 173 -13.99 2.70 3.24
C ASP A 173 -13.22 3.95 3.63
N ILE A 174 -13.92 4.93 4.20
CA ILE A 174 -13.32 6.17 4.70
C ILE A 174 -13.85 6.45 6.09
N ARG A 175 -12.94 6.60 7.05
CA ARG A 175 -13.28 6.91 8.44
C ARG A 175 -12.36 7.98 9.02
N ARG A 176 -12.83 8.60 10.10
CA ARG A 176 -12.05 9.56 10.89
C ARG A 176 -11.60 8.89 12.18
N ASP A 177 -10.37 9.15 12.57
CA ASP A 177 -9.80 8.83 13.88
C ASP A 177 -9.00 10.06 14.36
N GLY A 178 -9.61 10.88 15.22
CA GLY A 178 -9.08 12.21 15.56
C GLY A 178 -8.85 13.09 14.32
N ASP A 179 -7.60 13.52 14.11
CA ASP A 179 -7.17 14.30 12.94
C ASP A 179 -6.85 13.43 11.71
N LEU A 180 -6.80 12.11 11.86
CA LEU A 180 -6.53 11.20 10.76
C LEU A 180 -7.82 10.88 10.01
N VAL A 181 -7.74 10.97 8.69
CA VAL A 181 -8.69 10.35 7.77
C VAL A 181 -8.01 9.09 7.25
N VAL A 182 -8.62 7.94 7.50
CA VAL A 182 -8.12 6.64 7.06
C VAL A 182 -8.97 6.16 5.91
N LEU A 183 -8.31 5.87 4.78
CA LEU A 183 -8.93 5.35 3.58
C LEU A 183 -8.45 3.93 3.33
N ASP A 184 -9.35 2.97 3.33
CA ASP A 184 -9.06 1.55 3.13
C ASP A 184 -9.61 1.07 1.79
N PHE A 185 -8.73 0.48 0.97
CA PHE A 185 -9.07 -0.09 -0.33
C PHE A 185 -8.68 -1.56 -0.38
N VAL A 186 -9.64 -2.43 -0.68
CA VAL A 186 -9.38 -3.85 -0.93
C VAL A 186 -9.83 -4.20 -2.33
N ALA A 187 -8.93 -4.75 -3.14
CA ALA A 187 -9.24 -5.13 -4.51
C ALA A 187 -8.46 -6.38 -4.93
N THR A 188 -8.91 -7.03 -6.00
CA THR A 188 -8.23 -8.21 -6.58
C THR A 188 -6.79 -7.87 -6.99
N ALA A 189 -6.58 -6.68 -7.55
CA ALA A 189 -5.27 -6.09 -7.78
C ALA A 189 -5.39 -4.56 -7.94
N PHE A 190 -4.26 -3.86 -7.94
CA PHE A 190 -4.19 -2.42 -8.17
C PHE A 190 -3.26 -2.11 -9.35
N LEU A 191 -3.57 -1.03 -10.06
CA LEU A 191 -2.72 -0.49 -11.13
C LEU A 191 -1.62 0.40 -10.55
N HIS A 192 -0.59 0.69 -11.34
CA HIS A 192 0.46 1.63 -10.95
C HIS A 192 -0.15 3.00 -10.60
N HIS A 193 0.21 3.55 -9.44
CA HIS A 193 -0.33 4.79 -8.85
C HIS A 193 -1.84 4.79 -8.53
N MET A 194 -2.57 3.67 -8.70
CA MET A 194 -4.03 3.65 -8.59
C MET A 194 -4.56 4.22 -7.29
N VAL A 195 -4.12 3.69 -6.15
CA VAL A 195 -4.61 4.12 -4.83
C VAL A 195 -4.32 5.61 -4.59
N ARG A 196 -3.14 6.10 -4.99
CA ARG A 196 -2.76 7.51 -4.83
C ARG A 196 -3.56 8.44 -5.75
N ASN A 197 -3.93 7.99 -6.94
CA ASN A 197 -4.83 8.73 -7.83
C ASN A 197 -6.26 8.77 -7.26
N LEU A 198 -6.74 7.66 -6.70
CA LEU A 198 -8.04 7.59 -6.02
C LEU A 198 -8.08 8.56 -4.84
N VAL A 199 -7.08 8.52 -3.96
CA VAL A 199 -6.97 9.43 -2.81
C VAL A 199 -6.97 10.89 -3.27
N GLY A 200 -6.21 11.25 -4.30
CA GLY A 200 -6.18 12.62 -4.84
C GLY A 200 -7.57 13.09 -5.31
N SER A 201 -8.30 12.24 -6.04
CA SER A 201 -9.65 12.58 -6.51
C SER A 201 -10.67 12.65 -5.36
N LEU A 202 -10.58 11.74 -4.38
CA LEU A 202 -11.45 11.76 -3.20
C LEU A 202 -11.20 13.02 -2.34
N VAL A 203 -9.94 13.45 -2.19
CA VAL A 203 -9.61 14.72 -1.52
C VAL A 203 -10.20 15.92 -2.26
N ALA A 204 -10.20 15.93 -3.60
CA ALA A 204 -10.85 16.99 -4.38
C ALA A 204 -12.38 17.03 -4.18
N VAL A 205 -13.03 15.87 -4.01
CA VAL A 205 -14.45 15.79 -3.63
C VAL A 205 -14.68 16.29 -2.21
N GLY A 206 -13.85 15.85 -1.26
CA GLY A 206 -13.93 16.27 0.16
C GLY A 206 -13.69 17.77 0.36
N GLN A 207 -12.90 18.40 -0.52
CA GLN A 207 -12.73 19.85 -0.55
C GLN A 207 -13.96 20.59 -1.11
N GLY A 208 -14.90 19.90 -1.75
CA GLY A 208 -16.04 20.50 -2.45
C GLY A 208 -15.71 21.05 -3.84
N LYS A 209 -14.49 20.83 -4.36
CA LYS A 209 -14.12 21.22 -5.74
C LYS A 209 -14.83 20.40 -6.80
N ARG A 210 -15.26 19.18 -6.44
CA ARG A 210 -16.02 18.27 -7.30
C ARG A 210 -17.19 17.67 -6.53
N GLN A 211 -18.22 17.28 -7.25
CA GLN A 211 -19.35 16.52 -6.71
C GLN A 211 -18.98 15.04 -6.56
N PRO A 212 -19.60 14.27 -5.64
CA PRO A 212 -19.28 12.85 -5.46
C PRO A 212 -19.40 12.02 -6.75
N GLN A 213 -20.39 12.32 -7.59
CA GLN A 213 -20.67 11.66 -8.87
C GLN A 213 -19.49 11.74 -9.85
N TRP A 214 -18.60 12.72 -9.67
CA TRP A 214 -17.43 12.88 -10.52
C TRP A 214 -16.52 11.64 -10.53
N ILE A 215 -16.46 10.85 -9.45
CA ILE A 215 -15.71 9.59 -9.46
C ILE A 215 -16.30 8.61 -10.50
N GLY A 216 -17.63 8.51 -10.58
CA GLY A 216 -18.30 7.71 -11.61
C GLY A 216 -18.03 8.24 -13.02
N GLU A 217 -18.03 9.57 -13.20
CA GLU A 217 -17.66 10.20 -14.48
C GLU A 217 -16.21 9.89 -14.88
N LEU A 218 -15.27 9.86 -13.93
CA LEU A 218 -13.88 9.47 -14.19
C LEU A 218 -13.79 8.01 -14.65
N LEU A 219 -14.45 7.09 -13.94
CA LEU A 219 -14.49 5.68 -14.34
C LEU A 219 -15.07 5.50 -15.74
N ALA A 220 -16.17 6.21 -16.05
CA ALA A 220 -16.79 6.17 -17.38
C ALA A 220 -15.90 6.76 -18.48
N SER A 221 -15.20 7.87 -18.19
CA SER A 221 -14.35 8.55 -19.16
C SER A 221 -13.07 7.81 -19.49
N ARG A 222 -12.55 7.00 -18.54
CA ARG A 222 -11.29 6.25 -18.67
C ARG A 222 -10.06 7.12 -18.95
N ASP A 223 -10.17 8.44 -18.80
CA ASP A 223 -9.11 9.40 -19.13
C ASP A 223 -8.39 9.92 -17.88
N ARG A 224 -7.12 9.50 -17.72
CA ARG A 224 -6.28 9.89 -16.58
C ARG A 224 -6.09 11.40 -16.49
N ARG A 225 -6.15 12.15 -17.58
CA ARG A 225 -5.92 13.62 -17.58
C ARG A 225 -7.03 14.37 -16.86
N LEU A 226 -8.22 13.78 -16.77
CA LEU A 226 -9.37 14.37 -16.10
C LEU A 226 -9.32 14.16 -14.59
N ALA A 227 -8.60 13.15 -14.10
CA ALA A 227 -8.47 12.85 -12.68
C ALA A 227 -7.53 13.84 -11.96
N ALA A 228 -7.66 13.91 -10.63
CA ALA A 228 -6.80 14.77 -9.83
C ALA A 228 -5.30 14.39 -9.94
N PRO A 229 -4.40 15.30 -9.53
CA PRO A 229 -2.99 14.97 -9.35
C PRO A 229 -2.78 13.77 -8.42
N THR A 230 -1.75 12.98 -8.69
CA THR A 230 -1.38 11.83 -7.86
C THR A 230 -1.02 12.30 -6.45
N PHE A 231 -1.67 11.73 -5.43
CA PHE A 231 -1.43 12.11 -4.05
C PHE A 231 -0.06 11.56 -3.53
N PRO A 232 0.60 12.21 -2.55
CA PRO A 232 1.91 11.79 -2.04
C PRO A 232 1.95 10.33 -1.55
N ALA A 233 3.09 9.66 -1.71
CA ALA A 233 3.27 8.24 -1.35
C ALA A 233 3.35 7.98 0.16
N ALA A 234 3.83 8.96 0.94
CA ALA A 234 4.13 8.85 2.37
C ALA A 234 2.96 8.40 3.26
N GLY A 235 1.71 8.50 2.80
CA GLY A 235 0.56 8.00 3.55
C GLY A 235 0.13 6.59 3.17
N LEU A 236 0.71 5.98 2.14
CA LEU A 236 0.23 4.73 1.58
C LEU A 236 0.96 3.53 2.19
N TYR A 237 0.18 2.57 2.66
CA TYR A 237 0.64 1.31 3.23
C TYR A 237 -0.01 0.14 2.49
N LEU A 238 0.80 -0.82 2.01
CA LEU A 238 0.30 -2.16 1.72
C LEU A 238 0.12 -2.89 3.06
N VAL A 239 -1.12 -2.99 3.53
CA VAL A 239 -1.46 -3.58 4.83
C VAL A 239 -1.33 -5.09 4.76
N ALA A 240 -2.04 -5.70 3.82
CA ALA A 240 -2.10 -7.15 3.70
C ALA A 240 -2.21 -7.63 2.26
N VAL A 241 -1.77 -8.86 2.04
CA VAL A 241 -2.03 -9.64 0.84
C VAL A 241 -2.78 -10.89 1.25
N ASN A 242 -3.96 -11.08 0.69
CA ASN A 242 -4.84 -12.19 1.03
C ASN A 242 -4.68 -13.31 0.01
N TYR A 243 -4.69 -14.55 0.53
CA TYR A 243 -4.53 -15.77 -0.24
C TYR A 243 -5.65 -16.76 0.14
N PRO A 244 -6.12 -17.59 -0.80
CA PRO A 244 -7.00 -18.70 -0.46
C PRO A 244 -6.37 -19.63 0.60
N SER A 245 -7.19 -20.15 1.52
CA SER A 245 -6.74 -20.96 2.66
C SER A 245 -5.98 -22.23 2.26
N ILE A 246 -6.16 -22.73 1.03
CA ILE A 246 -5.44 -23.88 0.48
C ILE A 246 -3.91 -23.71 0.51
N TRP A 247 -3.41 -22.47 0.54
CA TRP A 247 -1.97 -22.19 0.62
C TRP A 247 -1.43 -22.26 2.05
N GLY A 248 -2.31 -22.30 3.05
CA GLY A 248 -1.96 -22.44 4.46
C GLY A 248 -1.18 -21.27 5.07
N LEU A 249 -1.06 -20.14 4.37
CA LEU A 249 -0.33 -18.97 4.87
C LEU A 249 -1.01 -18.36 6.09
N PRO A 250 -0.26 -17.71 7.01
CA PRO A 250 -0.87 -16.95 8.09
C PRO A 250 -1.79 -15.89 7.48
N ALA A 251 -2.91 -15.62 8.15
CA ALA A 251 -3.79 -14.55 7.72
C ALA A 251 -3.00 -13.24 7.62
N GLY A 252 -3.32 -12.41 6.63
CA GLY A 252 -2.80 -11.06 6.55
C GLY A 252 -3.11 -10.34 7.86
N ASP A 253 -2.13 -9.60 8.38
CA ASP A 253 -2.33 -8.76 9.55
C ASP A 253 -3.26 -7.60 9.14
N GLU A 254 -4.57 -7.82 9.28
CA GLU A 254 -5.62 -6.79 9.12
C GLU A 254 -5.79 -5.98 10.41
N SER A 255 -4.74 -5.88 11.25
CA SER A 255 -4.78 -5.00 12.42
C SER A 255 -5.20 -3.60 12.00
N ASP A 256 -5.93 -2.94 12.91
CA ASP A 256 -6.28 -1.55 12.71
C ASP A 256 -5.08 -0.65 13.00
N PHE A 257 -3.99 -0.85 12.24
CA PHE A 257 -2.79 -0.03 12.31
C PHE A 257 -3.19 1.43 12.08
N ILE A 258 -3.26 2.16 13.17
CA ILE A 258 -3.44 3.60 13.22
C ILE A 258 -2.32 4.13 14.12
N PRO A 259 -1.45 5.00 13.61
CA PRO A 259 -0.45 5.63 14.45
C PRO A 259 -1.15 6.49 15.50
N PRO A 260 -0.73 6.46 16.78
CA PRO A 260 -1.28 7.36 17.79
C PRO A 260 -0.81 8.78 17.47
N ILE A 261 -1.64 9.55 16.77
CA ILE A 261 -1.37 10.96 16.45
C ILE A 261 -2.16 11.81 17.43
N PRO A 262 -1.49 12.65 18.26
CA PRO A 262 -2.19 13.61 19.10
C PRO A 262 -3.07 14.51 18.23
N ALA A 263 -4.35 14.62 18.59
CA ALA A 263 -5.25 15.58 17.98
C ALA A 263 -4.69 17.00 18.17
N GLY A 264 -4.81 17.84 17.14
CA GLY A 264 -4.57 19.26 17.27
C GLY A 264 -5.63 19.87 18.20
N ASP A 265 -5.21 20.79 19.06
CA ASP A 265 -6.13 21.49 19.97
C ASP A 265 -7.31 22.08 19.18
N PRO A 266 -8.57 21.86 19.61
CA PRO A 266 -9.74 22.43 18.96
C PRO A 266 -9.84 23.97 19.10
N ALA A 267 -8.89 24.63 19.74
CA ALA A 267 -9.01 26.01 20.23
C ALA A 267 -8.72 27.14 19.21
N THR A 268 -8.46 26.86 17.93
CA THR A 268 -8.14 27.92 16.94
C THR A 268 -9.15 28.10 15.81
N THR A 269 -10.43 27.78 16.04
CA THR A 269 -11.53 28.11 15.10
C THR A 269 -12.33 29.36 15.48
N GLY A 270 -11.85 30.18 16.41
CA GLY A 270 -12.54 31.40 16.85
C GLY A 270 -11.62 32.61 16.99
N ALA A 271 -11.10 33.13 15.88
CA ALA A 271 -10.56 34.48 15.83
C ALA A 271 -10.74 35.04 14.41
N THR A 272 -11.93 35.56 14.15
CA THR A 272 -12.13 36.55 13.09
C THR A 272 -11.80 37.92 13.70
N PRO A 273 -10.99 38.78 13.04
CA PRO A 273 -10.87 40.18 13.42
C PRO A 273 -12.17 40.96 13.17
#